data_AF-A0A1I7UMP1-F1
#
_entry.id   AF-A0A1I7UMP1-F1
#
_cell.length_a   1.000
_cell.length_b   1.000
_cell.length_c   1.000
_cell.angle_alpha   90.00
_cell.angle_beta   90.00
_cell.angle_gamma   90.00
#
_symmetry.space_group_name_H-M   'P 1'
#
loop_
_entity.id
_entity.type
_entity.pdbx_description
1 polymer ?
#
loop_
_entity_poly.entity_id
_entity_poly.type
_entity_poly.pdbx_seq_one_letter_code
_entity_poly.pdbx_strand_id
1 'polypeptide(L)'
;MGKEDKMKVYRFLKDFPATQTNYCERYSSDAARWNLYPNLNYSALYYAIVNLLDVFPLITSQPQAIGEAILDTIKALMIFLERDSLEQLPLLLASQLGVFPRELDKQIVHLLADCVFPFSINDETHVKLSVPGVLMLVLQQTHDPSLHTWIVESAMNCSEGVYKDLLQVIAKGTCESRVAAANLLFHYWPFPNPQILHRKTIQYRVHAWRTMQCQSTGCSDKSSSVKRCYDPVICADVADTSPPIFLCRKCAEQVTGERKVVTQHIAQPMPASNATCQRQECQSQSRLAVTICCSHECTRGHNHVPMRLCMDCSGLVHEEGSIKHLQHQGSGVVWSTDDQWPTVESIVKLLRETTMFEGSEGEGKKPKWLRQLDGGTSMGKEIDKMADERRMLSRFGVWLMAGLCPPNDSADPRAIGYIMQNVFEWFATTALLPNDSMGASLEQLKTDFVSDWINIGMRVHNSVFIASLCGECEESDERPVIDRIKEGLGRLLALMPYDVISLETWSRVMPRWLEAIVNDCTEDNQPELKVLLCKIFEPDLCPLPFETVEVYGFMTDRIGGDDYDEMFNALQWLHVVHHSYDFPFPLLK
;
A
#
# COMPACT_ATOMS: atom_id res chain seq x y z
N MET A 1 -28.77 -20.43 -19.32
CA MET A 1 -29.79 -20.73 -18.29
C MET A 1 -31.10 -20.12 -18.74
N GLY A 2 -32.12 -20.94 -19.02
CA GLY A 2 -33.41 -20.47 -19.52
C GLY A 2 -34.19 -19.71 -18.45
N LYS A 3 -35.15 -18.87 -18.87
CA LYS A 3 -36.08 -18.13 -17.99
C LYS A 3 -36.70 -19.00 -16.89
N GLU A 4 -36.83 -20.32 -17.08
CA GLU A 4 -37.48 -21.25 -16.14
C GLU A 4 -36.73 -21.45 -14.81
N ASP A 5 -35.40 -21.50 -14.78
CA ASP A 5 -34.68 -21.78 -13.52
C ASP A 5 -34.50 -20.52 -12.65
N LYS A 6 -34.31 -19.34 -13.26
CA LYS A 6 -34.45 -18.04 -12.57
C LYS A 6 -35.86 -17.94 -11.95
N MET A 7 -36.88 -18.37 -12.68
CA MET A 7 -38.27 -18.35 -12.22
C MET A 7 -38.53 -19.32 -11.04
N LYS A 8 -37.81 -20.43 -10.90
CA LYS A 8 -37.94 -21.35 -9.75
C LYS A 8 -37.31 -20.78 -8.47
N VAL A 9 -36.12 -20.19 -8.56
CA VAL A 9 -35.46 -19.57 -7.39
C VAL A 9 -36.27 -18.39 -6.88
N TYR A 10 -36.69 -17.47 -7.76
CA TYR A 10 -37.50 -16.32 -7.34
C TYR A 10 -38.89 -16.70 -6.85
N ARG A 11 -39.51 -17.75 -7.39
CA ARG A 11 -40.76 -18.29 -6.84
C ARG A 11 -40.57 -18.83 -5.42
N PHE A 12 -39.50 -19.57 -5.16
CA PHE A 12 -39.21 -20.04 -3.81
C PHE A 12 -39.01 -18.88 -2.82
N LEU A 13 -38.31 -17.80 -3.21
CA LEU A 13 -38.10 -16.66 -2.31
C LEU A 13 -39.42 -15.99 -1.86
N LYS A 14 -40.52 -16.15 -2.62
CA LYS A 14 -41.86 -15.67 -2.20
C LYS A 14 -42.49 -16.49 -1.08
N ASP A 15 -42.07 -17.74 -0.92
CA ASP A 15 -42.54 -18.67 0.11
C ASP A 15 -41.59 -18.71 1.32
N PHE A 16 -40.57 -17.83 1.36
CA PHE A 16 -39.56 -17.83 2.42
C PHE A 16 -40.17 -17.38 3.77
N PRO A 17 -39.87 -18.08 4.89
CA PRO A 17 -40.41 -17.71 6.19
C PRO A 17 -39.96 -16.32 6.66
N ALA A 18 -40.91 -15.41 6.87
CA ALA A 18 -40.64 -14.02 7.28
C ALA A 18 -39.92 -13.88 8.63
N THR A 19 -39.97 -14.89 9.50
CA THR A 19 -39.28 -14.88 10.80
C THR A 19 -37.80 -15.29 10.73
N GLN A 20 -37.32 -15.70 9.56
CA GLN A 20 -35.98 -16.30 9.37
C GLN A 20 -35.09 -15.48 8.42
N THR A 21 -35.41 -14.20 8.22
CA THR A 21 -34.69 -13.30 7.29
C THR A 21 -33.24 -13.01 7.71
N ASN A 22 -32.90 -13.26 8.98
CA ASN A 22 -31.53 -13.16 9.51
C ASN A 22 -30.53 -14.03 8.72
N TYR A 23 -30.95 -15.21 8.24
CA TYR A 23 -30.08 -16.07 7.41
C TYR A 23 -29.84 -15.52 5.99
N CYS A 24 -30.58 -14.51 5.57
CA CYS A 24 -30.33 -13.79 4.31
C CYS A 24 -29.45 -12.54 4.52
N GLU A 25 -29.35 -12.04 5.76
CA GLU A 25 -28.55 -10.87 6.10
C GLU A 25 -27.08 -11.23 6.31
N ARG A 26 -26.82 -12.33 7.02
CA ARG A 26 -25.47 -12.83 7.32
C ARG A 26 -25.41 -14.34 7.21
N TYR A 27 -24.25 -14.83 6.81
CA TYR A 27 -23.94 -16.25 6.83
C TYR A 27 -24.00 -16.79 8.26
N SER A 28 -24.63 -17.96 8.40
CA SER A 28 -24.58 -18.77 9.61
C SER A 28 -24.38 -20.24 9.23
N SER A 29 -23.59 -20.93 10.04
CA SER A 29 -23.30 -22.36 10.03
C SER A 29 -24.39 -23.20 10.69
N ASP A 30 -25.43 -22.57 11.23
CA ASP A 30 -26.58 -23.26 11.83
C ASP A 30 -27.26 -24.20 10.83
N ALA A 31 -27.40 -25.48 11.22
CA ALA A 31 -28.05 -26.50 10.41
C ALA A 31 -29.52 -26.17 10.09
N ALA A 32 -30.20 -25.38 10.91
CA ALA A 32 -31.57 -24.93 10.66
C ALA A 32 -31.70 -24.13 9.36
N ARG A 33 -30.63 -23.46 8.93
CA ARG A 33 -30.57 -22.73 7.66
C ARG A 33 -30.86 -23.64 6.46
N TRP A 34 -30.32 -24.85 6.46
CA TRP A 34 -30.52 -25.81 5.35
C TRP A 34 -31.96 -26.27 5.21
N ASN A 35 -32.71 -26.31 6.32
CA ASN A 35 -34.12 -26.69 6.32
C ASN A 35 -35.02 -25.62 5.68
N LEU A 36 -34.51 -24.40 5.50
CA LEU A 36 -35.24 -23.31 4.86
C LEU A 36 -35.18 -23.39 3.34
N TYR A 37 -34.16 -24.04 2.78
CA TYR A 37 -33.87 -23.96 1.35
C TYR A 37 -34.43 -25.16 0.59
N PRO A 38 -34.78 -25.00 -0.71
CA PRO A 38 -35.10 -26.12 -1.56
C PRO A 38 -33.95 -27.13 -1.60
N ASN A 39 -34.29 -28.41 -1.67
CA ASN A 39 -33.28 -29.46 -1.81
C ASN A 39 -32.78 -29.51 -3.28
N LEU A 40 -31.86 -28.60 -3.61
CA LEU A 40 -31.21 -28.46 -4.91
C LEU A 40 -29.69 -28.56 -4.75
N ASN A 41 -28.99 -28.93 -5.82
CA ASN A 41 -27.53 -29.04 -5.80
C ASN A 41 -26.86 -27.69 -6.10
N TYR A 42 -26.82 -26.81 -5.09
CA TYR A 42 -26.23 -25.47 -5.19
C TYR A 42 -24.72 -25.52 -5.49
N SER A 43 -24.00 -26.47 -4.90
CA SER A 43 -22.56 -26.65 -5.10
C SER A 43 -22.24 -27.01 -6.56
N ALA A 44 -22.99 -27.92 -7.17
CA ALA A 44 -22.80 -28.24 -8.59
C ALA A 44 -23.05 -27.02 -9.51
N LEU A 45 -24.05 -26.18 -9.19
CA LEU A 45 -24.28 -24.94 -9.93
C LEU A 45 -23.12 -23.95 -9.75
N TYR A 46 -22.62 -23.79 -8.52
CA TYR A 46 -21.45 -22.95 -8.23
C TYR A 46 -20.24 -23.39 -9.05
N TYR A 47 -19.88 -24.67 -9.02
CA TYR A 47 -18.75 -25.19 -9.79
C TYR A 47 -18.97 -25.13 -11.30
N ALA A 48 -20.21 -25.27 -11.78
CA ALA A 48 -20.53 -25.04 -13.19
C ALA A 48 -20.28 -23.58 -13.60
N ILE A 49 -20.59 -22.61 -12.73
CA ILE A 49 -20.27 -21.20 -12.95
C ILE A 49 -18.76 -20.99 -12.94
N VAL A 50 -18.02 -21.57 -11.99
CA VAL A 50 -16.55 -21.49 -11.94
C VAL A 50 -15.95 -21.98 -13.26
N ASN A 51 -16.36 -23.16 -13.73
CA ASN A 51 -15.89 -23.71 -15.01
C ASN A 51 -16.28 -22.81 -16.22
N LEU A 52 -17.43 -22.12 -16.14
CA LEU A 52 -17.85 -21.18 -17.18
C LEU A 52 -16.96 -19.93 -17.20
N LEU A 53 -16.52 -19.44 -16.03
CA LEU A 53 -15.60 -18.30 -15.94
C LEU A 53 -14.26 -18.60 -16.61
N ASP A 54 -13.74 -19.83 -16.47
CA ASP A 54 -12.46 -20.24 -17.09
C ASP A 54 -12.50 -20.16 -18.62
N VAL A 55 -13.65 -20.42 -19.23
CA VAL A 55 -13.84 -20.37 -20.69
C VAL A 55 -14.49 -19.06 -21.15
N PHE A 56 -14.84 -18.15 -20.24
CA PHE A 56 -15.49 -16.88 -20.56
C PHE A 56 -14.71 -16.04 -21.58
N PRO A 57 -13.36 -15.95 -21.55
CA PRO A 57 -12.59 -15.21 -22.55
C PRO A 57 -12.81 -15.69 -24.00
N LEU A 58 -13.29 -16.92 -24.19
CA LEU A 58 -13.56 -17.50 -25.52
C LEU A 58 -14.93 -17.09 -26.08
N ILE A 59 -15.77 -16.44 -25.27
CA ILE A 59 -17.11 -16.01 -25.66
C ILE A 59 -17.03 -14.73 -26.49
N THR A 60 -17.36 -14.84 -27.77
CA THR A 60 -17.30 -13.71 -28.72
C THR A 60 -18.62 -12.97 -28.88
N SER A 61 -19.74 -13.57 -28.45
CA SER A 61 -21.09 -13.01 -28.64
C SER A 61 -21.72 -12.63 -27.30
N GLN A 62 -22.19 -11.37 -27.23
CA GLN A 62 -22.88 -10.80 -26.06
C GLN A 62 -22.18 -11.03 -24.69
N PRO A 63 -20.85 -10.81 -24.58
CA PRO A 63 -20.11 -11.09 -23.35
C PRO A 63 -20.66 -10.29 -22.15
N GLN A 64 -21.11 -9.05 -22.36
CA GLN A 64 -21.71 -8.24 -21.29
C GLN A 64 -22.98 -8.89 -20.72
N ALA A 65 -23.96 -9.25 -21.56
CA ALA A 65 -25.21 -9.83 -21.09
C ALA A 65 -25.00 -11.19 -20.41
N ILE A 66 -24.03 -11.98 -20.87
CA ILE A 66 -23.65 -13.24 -20.23
C ILE A 66 -22.99 -12.97 -18.88
N GLY A 67 -22.07 -12.00 -18.80
CA GLY A 67 -21.45 -11.58 -17.54
C GLY A 67 -22.48 -11.09 -16.52
N GLU A 68 -23.43 -10.24 -16.92
CA GLU A 68 -24.55 -9.79 -16.07
C GLU A 68 -25.38 -10.99 -15.57
N ALA A 69 -25.69 -11.94 -16.45
CA ALA A 69 -26.42 -13.14 -16.05
C ALA A 69 -25.64 -14.02 -15.07
N ILE A 70 -24.31 -14.10 -15.21
CA ILE A 70 -23.45 -14.81 -14.26
C ILE A 70 -23.46 -14.10 -12.90
N LEU A 71 -23.26 -12.77 -12.87
CA LEU A 71 -23.26 -11.98 -11.63
C LEU A 71 -24.60 -12.06 -10.89
N ASP A 72 -25.72 -11.95 -11.62
CA ASP A 72 -27.07 -12.18 -11.07
C ASP A 72 -27.22 -13.56 -10.45
N THR A 73 -26.70 -14.58 -11.13
CA THR A 73 -26.80 -15.97 -10.68
C THR A 73 -25.96 -16.18 -9.43
N ILE A 74 -24.75 -15.63 -9.38
CA ILE A 74 -23.89 -15.66 -8.20
C ILE A 74 -24.57 -14.95 -7.02
N LYS A 75 -25.13 -13.74 -7.24
CA LYS A 75 -25.87 -13.01 -6.20
C LYS A 75 -27.03 -13.85 -5.65
N ALA A 76 -27.76 -14.55 -6.52
CA ALA A 76 -28.84 -15.43 -6.11
C ALA A 76 -28.34 -16.66 -5.36
N LEU A 77 -27.20 -17.22 -5.77
CA LEU A 77 -26.64 -18.44 -5.21
C LEU A 77 -25.97 -18.22 -3.85
N MET A 78 -25.41 -17.04 -3.60
CA MET A 78 -24.59 -16.71 -2.42
C MET A 78 -25.22 -17.15 -1.09
N ILE A 79 -26.52 -16.90 -0.89
CA ILE A 79 -27.22 -17.24 0.36
C ILE A 79 -27.43 -18.76 0.55
N PHE A 80 -27.23 -19.56 -0.49
CA PHE A 80 -27.36 -21.01 -0.48
C PHE A 80 -26.01 -21.75 -0.42
N LEU A 81 -24.90 -21.02 -0.54
CA LEU A 81 -23.57 -21.64 -0.53
C LEU A 81 -23.19 -22.17 0.85
N GLU A 82 -22.54 -23.34 0.82
CA GLU A 82 -21.79 -23.89 1.95
C GLU A 82 -20.56 -23.02 2.25
N ARG A 83 -19.99 -23.16 3.45
CA ARG A 83 -18.90 -22.32 3.94
C ARG A 83 -17.74 -22.27 2.96
N ASP A 84 -17.26 -23.42 2.53
CA ASP A 84 -16.03 -23.54 1.75
C ASP A 84 -16.17 -22.89 0.36
N SER A 85 -17.35 -22.99 -0.27
CA SER A 85 -17.63 -22.27 -1.54
C SER A 85 -17.82 -20.77 -1.32
N LEU A 86 -18.47 -20.37 -0.22
CA LEU A 86 -18.67 -18.96 0.11
C LEU A 86 -17.34 -18.23 0.39
N GLU A 87 -16.41 -18.90 1.08
CA GLU A 87 -15.09 -18.32 1.41
C GLU A 87 -14.24 -18.01 0.18
N GLN A 88 -14.44 -18.74 -0.92
CA GLN A 88 -13.74 -18.52 -2.19
C GLN A 88 -14.37 -17.42 -3.04
N LEU A 89 -15.65 -17.12 -2.80
CA LEU A 89 -16.46 -16.24 -3.65
C LEU A 89 -15.89 -14.82 -3.83
N PRO A 90 -15.36 -14.13 -2.80
CA PRO A 90 -14.83 -12.79 -2.96
C PRO A 90 -13.66 -12.71 -3.94
N LEU A 91 -12.70 -13.64 -3.84
CA LEU A 91 -11.56 -13.69 -4.75
C LEU A 91 -11.98 -14.12 -6.15
N LEU A 92 -12.92 -15.06 -6.27
CA LEU A 92 -13.47 -15.48 -7.55
C LEU A 92 -14.10 -14.29 -8.29
N LEU A 93 -14.88 -13.47 -7.60
CA LEU A 93 -15.51 -12.28 -8.19
C LEU A 93 -14.48 -11.20 -8.54
N ALA A 94 -13.55 -10.92 -7.63
CA ALA A 94 -12.52 -9.91 -7.86
C ALA A 94 -11.60 -10.28 -9.03
N SER A 95 -11.31 -11.57 -9.23
CA SER A 95 -10.48 -12.05 -10.36
C SER A 95 -11.17 -11.93 -11.73
N GLN A 96 -12.48 -11.64 -11.77
CA GLN A 96 -13.16 -11.36 -13.04
C GLN A 96 -12.94 -9.93 -13.52
N LEU A 97 -12.38 -9.04 -12.69
CA LEU A 97 -11.96 -7.71 -13.12
C LEU A 97 -10.79 -7.85 -14.11
N GLY A 98 -10.95 -7.28 -15.30
CA GLY A 98 -10.01 -7.47 -16.42
C GLY A 98 -10.30 -8.70 -17.30
N VAL A 99 -11.18 -9.62 -16.85
CA VAL A 99 -11.70 -10.74 -17.65
C VAL A 99 -13.04 -10.38 -18.28
N PHE A 100 -13.96 -9.86 -17.46
CA PHE A 100 -15.24 -9.34 -17.92
C PHE A 100 -15.07 -7.98 -18.63
N PRO A 101 -16.02 -7.59 -19.50
CA PRO A 101 -16.06 -6.24 -20.07
C PRO A 101 -16.07 -5.18 -18.95
N ARG A 102 -15.34 -4.07 -19.15
CA ARG A 102 -15.17 -3.00 -18.15
C ARG A 102 -16.48 -2.36 -17.71
N GLU A 103 -17.52 -2.44 -18.53
CA GLU A 103 -18.87 -2.00 -18.20
C GLU A 103 -19.44 -2.73 -16.96
N LEU A 104 -18.91 -3.91 -16.63
CA LEU A 104 -19.31 -4.72 -15.48
C LEU A 104 -18.48 -4.45 -14.22
N ASP A 105 -17.38 -3.69 -14.28
CA ASP A 105 -16.51 -3.41 -13.12
C ASP A 105 -17.32 -2.87 -11.94
N LYS A 106 -18.21 -1.91 -12.22
CA LYS A 106 -19.10 -1.33 -11.21
C LYS A 106 -20.04 -2.36 -10.59
N GLN A 107 -20.54 -3.31 -11.39
CA GLN A 107 -21.44 -4.36 -10.91
C GLN A 107 -20.70 -5.39 -10.05
N ILE A 108 -19.48 -5.76 -10.45
CA ILE A 108 -18.60 -6.65 -9.67
C ILE A 108 -18.28 -6.01 -8.32
N VAL A 109 -17.85 -4.74 -8.31
CA VAL A 109 -17.52 -4.01 -7.08
C VAL A 109 -18.76 -3.83 -6.21
N HIS A 110 -19.93 -3.52 -6.78
CA HIS A 110 -21.20 -3.49 -6.02
C HIS A 110 -21.53 -4.83 -5.38
N LEU A 111 -21.40 -5.93 -6.13
CA LEU A 111 -21.68 -7.28 -5.62
C LEU A 111 -20.75 -7.63 -4.47
N LEU A 112 -19.44 -7.34 -4.62
CA LEU A 112 -18.45 -7.52 -3.55
C LEU A 112 -18.76 -6.65 -2.33
N ALA A 113 -18.89 -5.33 -2.54
CA ALA A 113 -18.95 -4.32 -1.50
C ALA A 113 -20.29 -4.34 -0.73
N ASP A 114 -21.41 -4.49 -1.42
CA ASP A 114 -22.71 -4.29 -0.78
C ASP A 114 -23.47 -5.60 -0.51
N CYS A 115 -23.07 -6.72 -1.13
CA CYS A 115 -23.72 -8.02 -0.97
C CYS A 115 -22.81 -9.05 -0.31
N VAL A 116 -21.65 -9.34 -0.91
CA VAL A 116 -20.77 -10.43 -0.45
C VAL A 116 -20.12 -10.09 0.87
N PHE A 117 -19.40 -8.97 0.99
CA PHE A 117 -18.72 -8.60 2.24
C PHE A 117 -19.67 -8.52 3.44
N PRO A 118 -20.83 -7.82 3.37
CA PRO A 118 -21.75 -7.77 4.50
C PRO A 118 -22.35 -9.12 4.89
N PHE A 119 -22.53 -10.02 3.91
CA PHE A 119 -23.09 -11.35 4.15
C PHE A 119 -22.05 -12.31 4.74
N SER A 120 -20.83 -12.31 4.22
CA SER A 120 -19.86 -13.37 4.45
C SER A 120 -18.76 -13.03 5.45
N ILE A 121 -18.44 -11.75 5.70
CA ILE A 121 -17.45 -11.37 6.73
C ILE A 121 -18.10 -11.41 8.12
N ASN A 122 -17.78 -12.45 8.88
CA ASN A 122 -18.14 -12.61 10.28
C ASN A 122 -17.22 -13.65 10.96
N ASP A 123 -17.41 -13.90 12.26
CA ASP A 123 -16.57 -14.80 13.05
C ASP A 123 -16.70 -16.29 12.67
N GLU A 124 -17.72 -16.66 11.88
CA GLU A 124 -17.95 -18.05 11.44
C GLU A 124 -17.26 -18.39 10.11
N THR A 125 -16.63 -17.41 9.43
CA THR A 125 -15.93 -17.61 8.16
C THR A 125 -14.50 -17.07 8.19
N HIS A 126 -13.69 -17.53 7.23
CA HIS A 126 -12.34 -17.03 7.00
C HIS A 126 -12.26 -15.98 5.88
N VAL A 127 -13.40 -15.44 5.43
CA VAL A 127 -13.46 -14.47 4.31
C VAL A 127 -12.59 -13.25 4.56
N LYS A 128 -12.44 -12.81 5.82
CA LYS A 128 -11.58 -11.69 6.20
C LYS A 128 -10.14 -11.83 5.66
N LEU A 129 -9.60 -13.04 5.59
CA LEU A 129 -8.25 -13.30 5.07
C LEU A 129 -8.11 -12.99 3.57
N SER A 130 -9.23 -12.97 2.84
CA SER A 130 -9.26 -12.65 1.41
C SER A 130 -9.30 -11.16 1.11
N VAL A 131 -9.63 -10.32 2.09
CA VAL A 131 -9.84 -8.86 1.91
C VAL A 131 -8.63 -8.18 1.26
N PRO A 132 -7.38 -8.39 1.70
CA PRO A 132 -6.21 -7.81 1.04
C PRO A 132 -6.11 -8.19 -0.44
N GLY A 133 -6.38 -9.46 -0.79
CA GLY A 133 -6.35 -9.94 -2.17
C GLY A 133 -7.45 -9.32 -3.04
N VAL A 134 -8.67 -9.18 -2.49
CA VAL A 134 -9.77 -8.48 -3.18
C VAL A 134 -9.44 -7.00 -3.40
N LEU A 135 -8.92 -6.32 -2.36
CA LEU A 135 -8.48 -4.93 -2.47
C LEU A 135 -7.41 -4.81 -3.55
N MET A 136 -6.39 -5.66 -3.54
CA MET A 136 -5.33 -5.66 -4.54
C MET A 136 -5.87 -5.77 -5.97
N LEU A 137 -6.78 -6.73 -6.24
CA LEU A 137 -7.36 -6.94 -7.57
C LEU A 137 -8.21 -5.75 -8.02
N VAL A 138 -9.07 -5.21 -7.15
CA VAL A 138 -9.90 -4.04 -7.48
C VAL A 138 -9.02 -2.82 -7.77
N LEU A 139 -8.04 -2.55 -6.90
CA LEU A 139 -7.13 -1.41 -7.02
C LEU A 139 -6.18 -1.52 -8.23
N GLN A 140 -5.90 -2.73 -8.71
CA GLN A 140 -5.07 -2.97 -9.89
C GLN A 140 -5.87 -2.86 -11.19
N GLN A 141 -7.07 -3.45 -11.23
CA GLN A 141 -7.78 -3.68 -12.50
C GLN A 141 -8.76 -2.55 -12.86
N THR A 142 -9.29 -1.83 -11.87
CA THR A 142 -10.28 -0.78 -12.13
C THR A 142 -9.62 0.58 -12.36
N HIS A 143 -10.11 1.33 -13.35
CA HIS A 143 -9.58 2.65 -13.72
C HIS A 143 -10.35 3.80 -13.06
N ASP A 144 -11.51 3.53 -12.49
CA ASP A 144 -12.34 4.52 -11.79
C ASP A 144 -11.97 4.55 -10.29
N PRO A 145 -11.33 5.63 -9.79
CA PRO A 145 -10.97 5.74 -8.37
C PRO A 145 -12.18 5.74 -7.43
N SER A 146 -13.40 5.94 -7.95
CA SER A 146 -14.61 5.81 -7.15
C SER A 146 -14.89 4.34 -6.77
N LEU A 147 -14.49 3.37 -7.60
CA LEU A 147 -14.61 1.95 -7.24
C LEU A 147 -13.61 1.56 -6.15
N HIS A 148 -12.43 2.20 -6.15
CA HIS A 148 -11.41 2.01 -5.12
C HIS A 148 -11.89 2.48 -3.74
N THR A 149 -12.52 3.65 -3.65
CA THR A 149 -13.07 4.14 -2.38
C THR A 149 -14.26 3.30 -1.93
N TRP A 150 -15.11 2.85 -2.86
CA TRP A 150 -16.25 1.98 -2.54
C TRP A 150 -15.81 0.68 -1.86
N ILE A 151 -14.86 -0.05 -2.45
CA ILE A 151 -14.44 -1.34 -1.88
C ILE A 151 -13.74 -1.17 -0.53
N VAL A 152 -12.92 -0.12 -0.37
CA VAL A 152 -12.21 0.16 0.90
C VAL A 152 -13.21 0.59 1.99
N GLU A 153 -14.14 1.49 1.70
CA GLU A 153 -15.16 1.91 2.66
C GLU A 153 -16.12 0.78 3.02
N SER A 154 -16.47 -0.08 2.07
CA SER A 154 -17.24 -1.29 2.36
C SER A 154 -16.49 -2.25 3.28
N ALA A 155 -15.21 -2.51 3.00
CA ALA A 155 -14.37 -3.32 3.88
C ALA A 155 -14.32 -2.71 5.29
N MET A 156 -14.19 -1.39 5.42
CA MET A 156 -14.20 -0.69 6.71
C MET A 156 -15.52 -0.85 7.46
N ASN A 157 -16.65 -0.99 6.75
CA ASN A 157 -17.96 -1.20 7.37
C ASN A 157 -18.23 -2.65 7.79
N CYS A 158 -17.44 -3.62 7.33
CA CYS A 158 -17.70 -5.05 7.56
C CYS A 158 -16.56 -5.77 8.31
N SER A 159 -15.34 -5.23 8.30
CA SER A 159 -14.15 -5.87 8.84
C SER A 159 -13.33 -4.91 9.71
N GLU A 160 -12.71 -5.42 10.77
CA GLU A 160 -11.66 -4.71 11.52
C GLU A 160 -10.31 -4.87 10.82
N GLY A 161 -9.46 -3.84 10.86
CA GLY A 161 -8.05 -3.96 10.43
C GLY A 161 -7.78 -3.62 8.95
N VAL A 162 -8.66 -2.88 8.28
CA VAL A 162 -8.48 -2.47 6.87
C VAL A 162 -7.21 -1.64 6.65
N TYR A 163 -6.74 -0.92 7.68
CA TYR A 163 -5.42 -0.28 7.67
C TYR A 163 -4.29 -1.29 7.37
N LYS A 164 -4.31 -2.44 8.05
CA LYS A 164 -3.33 -3.52 7.86
C LYS A 164 -3.51 -4.18 6.50
N ASP A 165 -4.76 -4.36 6.05
CA ASP A 165 -5.03 -4.93 4.73
C ASP A 165 -4.42 -4.07 3.61
N LEU A 166 -4.52 -2.73 3.70
CA LEU A 166 -3.87 -1.83 2.75
C LEU A 166 -2.34 -1.87 2.83
N LEU A 167 -1.75 -2.00 4.02
CA LEU A 167 -0.30 -2.23 4.15
C LEU A 167 0.12 -3.52 3.44
N GLN A 168 -0.66 -4.60 3.58
CA GLN A 168 -0.38 -5.83 2.84
C GLN A 168 -0.46 -5.65 1.32
N VAL A 169 -1.44 -4.86 0.82
CA VAL A 169 -1.52 -4.52 -0.61
C VAL A 169 -0.27 -3.73 -1.05
N ILE A 170 0.23 -2.79 -0.25
CA ILE A 170 1.45 -2.04 -0.58
C ILE A 170 2.67 -2.98 -0.62
N ALA A 171 2.79 -3.86 0.37
CA ALA A 171 3.89 -4.80 0.53
C ALA A 171 3.93 -5.89 -0.55
N LYS A 172 2.77 -6.42 -0.97
CA LYS A 172 2.67 -7.61 -1.83
C LYS A 172 2.05 -7.37 -3.20
N GLY A 173 1.40 -6.22 -3.40
CA GLY A 173 0.72 -5.88 -4.64
C GLY A 173 1.63 -5.52 -5.81
N THR A 174 1.03 -5.41 -6.99
CA THR A 174 1.66 -4.85 -8.19
C THR A 174 1.90 -3.35 -8.04
N CYS A 175 2.59 -2.74 -9.01
CA CYS A 175 2.85 -1.30 -8.99
C CYS A 175 1.54 -0.49 -9.02
N GLU A 176 0.56 -0.91 -9.83
CA GLU A 176 -0.74 -0.24 -9.99
C GLU A 176 -1.55 -0.26 -8.69
N SER A 177 -1.70 -1.45 -8.09
CA SER A 177 -2.41 -1.58 -6.80
C SER A 177 -1.70 -0.83 -5.68
N ARG A 178 -0.35 -0.81 -5.67
CA ARG A 178 0.45 -0.05 -4.71
C ARG A 178 0.22 1.45 -4.81
N VAL A 179 0.12 2.01 -6.02
CA VAL A 179 -0.20 3.43 -6.22
C VAL A 179 -1.51 3.78 -5.54
N ALA A 180 -2.59 3.04 -5.85
CA ALA A 180 -3.90 3.32 -5.29
C ALA A 180 -3.93 3.07 -3.76
N ALA A 181 -3.35 1.96 -3.29
CA ALA A 181 -3.33 1.59 -1.87
C ALA A 181 -2.59 2.62 -1.00
N ALA A 182 -1.41 3.10 -1.43
CA ALA A 182 -0.67 4.12 -0.69
C ALA A 182 -1.47 5.44 -0.62
N ASN A 183 -2.08 5.87 -1.71
CA ASN A 183 -2.89 7.08 -1.72
C ASN A 183 -4.13 6.97 -0.82
N LEU A 184 -4.80 5.82 -0.83
CA LEU A 184 -5.98 5.56 -0.01
C LEU A 184 -5.62 5.43 1.48
N LEU A 185 -4.53 4.73 1.81
CA LEU A 185 -4.03 4.61 3.18
C LEU A 185 -3.83 6.00 3.80
N PHE A 186 -3.11 6.89 3.11
CA PHE A 186 -2.90 8.25 3.60
C PHE A 186 -4.17 9.11 3.55
N HIS A 187 -5.11 8.85 2.63
CA HIS A 187 -6.41 9.53 2.63
C HIS A 187 -7.26 9.20 3.87
N TYR A 188 -7.29 7.95 4.30
CA TYR A 188 -8.08 7.54 5.46
C TYR A 188 -7.34 7.77 6.79
N TRP A 189 -6.02 7.53 6.84
CA TRP A 189 -5.18 7.66 8.04
C TRP A 189 -3.97 8.59 7.80
N PRO A 190 -4.17 9.91 7.77
CA PRO A 190 -3.09 10.89 7.59
C PRO A 190 -2.22 11.04 8.84
N PHE A 191 -0.92 11.27 8.66
CA PHE A 191 -0.01 11.56 9.77
C PHE A 191 -0.18 12.99 10.31
N PRO A 192 0.04 13.20 11.63
CA PRO A 192 -0.03 14.51 12.27
C PRO A 192 1.14 15.47 11.98
N ASN A 193 1.92 15.23 10.93
CA ASN A 193 3.03 16.11 10.55
C ASN A 193 2.61 17.10 9.44
N PRO A 194 2.62 18.42 9.69
CA PRO A 194 2.27 19.44 8.69
C PRO A 194 3.07 19.40 7.40
N GLN A 195 4.35 18.99 7.46
CA GLN A 195 5.21 18.87 6.27
C GLN A 195 4.81 17.68 5.38
N ILE A 196 4.15 16.66 5.94
CA ILE A 196 3.62 15.50 5.22
C ILE A 196 2.28 15.84 4.51
N LEU A 197 1.59 16.91 4.91
CA LEU A 197 0.23 17.21 4.45
C LEU A 197 0.16 18.00 3.13
N HIS A 198 1.27 18.46 2.56
CA HIS A 198 1.30 19.20 1.28
C HIS A 198 1.21 18.26 0.06
N ARG A 199 0.02 17.69 -0.19
CA ARG A 199 -0.29 16.79 -1.31
C ARG A 199 -0.42 17.45 -2.70
N LYS A 200 0.19 18.62 -2.93
CA LYS A 200 -0.08 19.40 -4.16
C LYS A 200 0.43 18.71 -5.45
N THR A 201 1.34 17.74 -5.33
CA THR A 201 1.97 17.02 -6.46
C THR A 201 1.48 15.57 -6.61
N ILE A 202 0.30 15.22 -6.11
CA ILE A 202 -0.27 13.86 -6.27
C ILE A 202 -1.21 13.83 -7.48
N GLN A 203 -0.93 12.98 -8.47
CA GLN A 203 -1.80 12.80 -9.64
C GLN A 203 -3.04 11.94 -9.31
N TYR A 204 -2.87 10.86 -8.55
CA TYR A 204 -3.98 10.06 -8.04
C TYR A 204 -4.97 10.91 -7.22
N ARG A 205 -6.21 11.00 -7.72
CA ARG A 205 -7.29 11.74 -7.07
C ARG A 205 -8.27 10.77 -6.44
N VAL A 206 -8.47 10.93 -5.15
CA VAL A 206 -9.52 10.22 -4.41
C VAL A 206 -10.87 10.78 -4.84
N HIS A 207 -11.77 9.89 -5.27
CA HIS A 207 -13.13 10.25 -5.64
C HIS A 207 -14.11 9.51 -4.73
N ALA A 208 -15.09 10.23 -4.20
CA ALA A 208 -16.17 9.60 -3.45
C ALA A 208 -17.01 8.73 -4.39
N TRP A 209 -17.31 7.51 -3.96
CA TRP A 209 -18.19 6.60 -4.68
C TRP A 209 -19.66 7.07 -4.63
N ARG A 210 -20.52 6.42 -5.41
CA ARG A 210 -21.95 6.72 -5.44
C ARG A 210 -22.76 5.45 -5.25
N THR A 211 -23.76 5.52 -4.37
CA THR A 211 -24.73 4.46 -4.14
C THR A 211 -25.43 4.05 -5.43
N MET A 212 -25.79 2.77 -5.55
CA MET A 212 -26.59 2.27 -6.66
C MET A 212 -27.96 2.96 -6.73
N GLN A 213 -28.50 3.05 -7.95
CA GLN A 213 -29.86 3.53 -8.17
C GLN A 213 -30.87 2.57 -7.53
N CYS A 214 -32.05 3.08 -7.19
CA CYS A 214 -33.13 2.28 -6.64
C CYS A 214 -33.49 1.12 -7.59
N GLN A 215 -33.56 -0.09 -7.04
CA GLN A 215 -33.83 -1.31 -7.79
C GLN A 215 -35.32 -1.66 -7.89
N SER A 216 -36.20 -0.89 -7.23
CA SER A 216 -37.64 -1.13 -7.33
C SER A 216 -38.12 -0.91 -8.78
N THR A 217 -38.77 -1.92 -9.35
CA THR A 217 -39.33 -1.87 -10.72
C THR A 217 -40.37 -0.77 -10.90
N GLY A 218 -41.09 -0.43 -9.83
CA GLY A 218 -42.09 0.65 -9.81
C GLY A 218 -41.53 2.05 -9.52
N CYS A 219 -40.22 2.22 -9.34
CA CYS A 219 -39.62 3.51 -9.02
C CYS A 219 -39.56 4.43 -10.26
N SER A 220 -40.34 5.51 -10.26
CA SER A 220 -40.32 6.52 -11.33
C SER A 220 -39.00 7.29 -11.40
N ASP A 221 -38.43 7.63 -10.25
CA ASP A 221 -37.35 8.60 -10.14
C ASP A 221 -35.96 7.97 -10.28
N LYS A 222 -35.86 6.63 -10.10
CA LYS A 222 -34.59 5.86 -10.05
C LYS A 222 -33.48 6.54 -9.22
N SER A 223 -33.89 7.24 -8.16
CA SER A 223 -32.98 7.99 -7.29
C SER A 223 -32.02 7.07 -6.54
N SER A 224 -30.92 7.63 -6.02
CA SER A 224 -29.93 6.94 -5.20
C SER A 224 -30.54 6.14 -4.05
N SER A 225 -30.04 4.92 -3.86
CA SER A 225 -30.45 4.05 -2.77
C SER A 225 -29.86 4.52 -1.44
N VAL A 226 -30.69 4.54 -0.40
CA VAL A 226 -30.29 4.92 0.96
C VAL A 226 -30.63 3.84 1.99
N LYS A 227 -31.45 2.86 1.60
CA LYS A 227 -31.80 1.71 2.43
C LYS A 227 -31.68 0.41 1.65
N ARG A 228 -31.40 -0.68 2.35
CA ARG A 228 -31.41 -2.05 1.85
C ARG A 228 -32.42 -2.90 2.61
N CYS A 229 -32.96 -3.92 1.97
CA CYS A 229 -33.86 -4.90 2.57
C CYS A 229 -33.37 -6.31 2.26
N TYR A 230 -33.40 -7.20 3.25
CA TYR A 230 -33.00 -8.59 3.12
C TYR A 230 -34.19 -9.57 3.05
N ASP A 231 -35.41 -9.06 3.18
CA ASP A 231 -36.62 -9.90 3.09
C ASP A 231 -36.75 -10.49 1.67
N PRO A 232 -36.65 -11.83 1.51
CA PRO A 232 -36.66 -12.47 0.20
C PRO A 232 -37.95 -12.27 -0.59
N VAL A 233 -39.09 -12.20 0.10
CA VAL A 233 -40.40 -12.00 -0.53
C VAL A 233 -40.46 -10.62 -1.15
N ILE A 234 -39.97 -9.60 -0.43
CA ILE A 234 -39.88 -8.23 -0.94
C ILE A 234 -38.93 -8.15 -2.13
N CYS A 235 -37.75 -8.75 -2.04
CA CYS A 235 -36.75 -8.71 -3.11
C CYS A 235 -37.32 -9.31 -4.40
N ALA A 236 -38.02 -10.44 -4.29
CA ALA A 236 -38.69 -11.09 -5.42
C ALA A 236 -39.87 -10.26 -5.96
N ASP A 237 -40.75 -9.75 -5.09
CA ASP A 237 -41.96 -9.05 -5.53
C ASP A 237 -41.69 -7.65 -6.11
N VAL A 238 -40.72 -6.92 -5.57
CA VAL A 238 -40.50 -5.51 -5.90
C VAL A 238 -39.49 -5.34 -7.05
N ALA A 239 -38.54 -6.27 -7.19
CA ALA A 239 -37.42 -6.13 -8.12
C ALA A 239 -37.00 -7.42 -8.85
N ASP A 240 -37.69 -8.55 -8.67
CA ASP A 240 -37.29 -9.86 -9.22
C ASP A 240 -35.80 -10.17 -8.95
N THR A 241 -35.31 -9.87 -7.74
CA THR A 241 -33.91 -10.02 -7.34
C THR A 241 -33.76 -10.84 -6.07
N SER A 242 -32.57 -11.39 -5.83
CA SER A 242 -32.24 -12.02 -4.55
C SER A 242 -31.85 -10.96 -3.51
N PRO A 243 -32.00 -11.26 -2.21
CA PRO A 243 -31.49 -10.39 -1.16
C PRO A 243 -30.00 -10.03 -1.30
N PRO A 244 -29.59 -8.80 -0.94
CA PRO A 244 -30.45 -7.65 -0.61
C PRO A 244 -30.99 -6.92 -1.86
N ILE A 245 -32.12 -6.25 -1.68
CA ILE A 245 -32.62 -5.19 -2.59
C ILE A 245 -32.22 -3.80 -2.07
N PHE A 246 -31.82 -2.91 -2.98
CA PHE A 246 -31.42 -1.54 -2.67
C PHE A 246 -32.51 -0.53 -3.09
N LEU A 247 -32.96 0.29 -2.14
CA LEU A 247 -34.13 1.15 -2.27
C LEU A 247 -33.78 2.62 -1.96
N CYS A 248 -34.38 3.54 -2.72
CA CYS A 248 -34.39 4.95 -2.35
C CYS A 248 -35.33 5.18 -1.15
N ARG A 249 -35.26 6.40 -0.58
CA ARG A 249 -36.04 6.75 0.62
C ARG A 249 -37.54 6.49 0.44
N LYS A 250 -38.11 6.97 -0.65
CA LYS A 250 -39.55 6.83 -0.97
C LYS A 250 -39.98 5.37 -1.08
N CYS A 251 -39.28 4.58 -1.89
CA CYS A 251 -39.61 3.17 -2.09
C CYS A 251 -39.42 2.35 -0.80
N ALA A 252 -38.39 2.67 0.01
CA ALA A 252 -38.19 2.00 1.28
C ALA A 252 -39.30 2.33 2.30
N GLU A 253 -39.74 3.59 2.37
CA GLU A 253 -40.87 4.00 3.22
C GLU A 253 -42.18 3.33 2.81
N GLN A 254 -42.43 3.22 1.49
CA GLN A 254 -43.60 2.52 0.97
C GLN A 254 -43.59 1.04 1.37
N VAL A 255 -42.49 0.34 1.12
CA VAL A 255 -42.37 -1.09 1.42
C VAL A 255 -42.46 -1.36 2.94
N THR A 256 -41.82 -0.52 3.77
CA THR A 256 -41.92 -0.63 5.23
C THR A 256 -43.35 -0.30 5.72
N GLY A 257 -44.03 0.67 5.14
CA GLY A 257 -45.39 1.05 5.53
C GLY A 257 -46.46 0.02 5.14
N GLU A 258 -46.41 -0.49 3.91
CA GLU A 258 -47.39 -1.45 3.39
C GLU A 258 -47.20 -2.86 3.97
N ARG A 259 -45.95 -3.32 4.06
CA ARG A 259 -45.63 -4.72 4.35
C ARG A 259 -44.97 -4.95 5.71
N LYS A 260 -44.76 -3.89 6.50
CA LYS A 260 -44.17 -3.93 7.85
C LYS A 260 -42.81 -4.62 7.92
N VAL A 261 -42.05 -4.58 6.83
CA VAL A 261 -40.70 -5.17 6.75
C VAL A 261 -39.63 -4.21 7.26
N VAL A 262 -38.57 -4.78 7.84
CA VAL A 262 -37.42 -4.04 8.35
C VAL A 262 -36.49 -3.68 7.21
N THR A 263 -36.16 -2.39 7.09
CA THR A 263 -35.16 -1.88 6.16
C THR A 263 -33.98 -1.28 6.92
N GLN A 264 -32.77 -1.50 6.42
CA GLN A 264 -31.53 -1.01 7.03
C GLN A 264 -30.96 0.15 6.23
N HIS A 265 -30.36 1.13 6.90
CA HIS A 265 -29.63 2.19 6.22
C HIS A 265 -28.33 1.69 5.61
N ILE A 266 -28.00 2.18 4.42
CA ILE A 266 -26.72 1.89 3.75
C ILE A 266 -25.74 2.99 4.16
N ALA A 267 -24.50 2.59 4.49
CA ALA A 267 -23.42 3.53 4.71
C ALA A 267 -23.26 4.45 3.49
N GLN A 268 -23.07 5.74 3.74
CA GLN A 268 -22.95 6.75 2.69
C GLN A 268 -21.46 7.08 2.45
N PRO A 269 -21.09 7.45 1.21
CA PRO A 269 -19.69 7.69 0.84
C PRO A 269 -19.03 8.78 1.67
N MET A 270 -17.78 8.56 2.08
CA MET A 270 -16.99 9.58 2.75
C MET A 270 -16.57 10.70 1.77
N PRO A 271 -16.50 11.96 2.22
CA PRO A 271 -16.03 13.06 1.38
C PRO A 271 -14.52 12.94 1.12
N ALA A 272 -14.10 13.24 -0.11
CA ALA A 272 -12.73 13.09 -0.57
C ALA A 272 -11.70 14.08 0.05
N SER A 273 -12.14 15.14 0.75
CA SER A 273 -11.26 16.30 1.01
C SER A 273 -10.92 16.61 2.47
N ASN A 274 -11.50 15.94 3.47
CA ASN A 274 -11.40 16.42 4.86
C ASN A 274 -10.83 15.36 5.81
N ALA A 275 -9.54 15.50 6.11
CA ALA A 275 -8.81 14.77 7.16
C ALA A 275 -9.07 15.34 8.58
N THR A 276 -10.15 16.09 8.77
CA THR A 276 -10.45 16.80 10.01
C THR A 276 -11.56 16.11 10.79
N CYS A 277 -11.54 16.31 12.11
CA CYS A 277 -12.58 15.85 13.02
C CYS A 277 -13.94 16.42 12.60
N GLN A 278 -14.94 15.55 12.50
CA GLN A 278 -16.29 15.85 12.02
C GLN A 278 -17.30 16.05 13.18
N ARG A 279 -16.87 15.89 14.44
CA ARG A 279 -17.73 16.18 15.59
C ARG A 279 -18.00 17.69 15.66
N GLN A 280 -19.28 18.08 15.66
CA GLN A 280 -19.70 19.49 15.67
C GLN A 280 -19.16 20.26 16.88
N GLU A 281 -19.10 19.61 18.05
CA GLU A 281 -18.63 20.20 19.32
C GLU A 281 -17.14 19.94 19.59
N CYS A 282 -16.30 19.78 18.55
CA CYS A 282 -14.88 19.51 18.72
C CYS A 282 -14.13 20.72 19.32
N GLN A 283 -13.68 20.57 20.57
CA GLN A 283 -12.85 21.56 21.29
C GLN A 283 -11.34 21.22 21.26
N SER A 284 -10.95 20.15 20.55
CA SER A 284 -9.55 19.73 20.47
C SER A 284 -8.69 20.78 19.77
N GLN A 285 -7.48 20.99 20.30
CA GLN A 285 -6.46 21.82 19.67
C GLN A 285 -5.97 21.21 18.35
N SER A 286 -5.86 19.87 18.30
CA SER A 286 -5.54 19.13 17.08
C SER A 286 -6.80 18.51 16.49
N ARG A 287 -7.34 19.16 15.46
CA ARG A 287 -8.52 18.67 14.75
C ARG A 287 -8.22 17.60 13.71
N LEU A 288 -7.01 17.04 13.66
CA LEU A 288 -6.70 15.95 12.73
C LEU A 288 -7.51 14.71 13.09
N ALA A 289 -8.20 14.14 12.13
CA ALA A 289 -8.90 12.87 12.32
C ALA A 289 -7.91 11.70 12.27
N VAL A 290 -7.90 10.92 13.34
CA VAL A 290 -7.05 9.72 13.51
C VAL A 290 -7.88 8.44 13.68
N THR A 291 -9.18 8.59 13.95
CA THR A 291 -10.12 7.48 14.05
C THR A 291 -11.25 7.65 13.04
N ILE A 292 -11.64 6.56 12.39
CA ILE A 292 -12.87 6.44 11.60
C ILE A 292 -13.79 5.46 12.31
N CYS A 293 -15.02 5.86 12.62
CA CYS A 293 -16.03 4.99 13.20
C CYS A 293 -17.14 4.68 12.19
N CYS A 294 -17.39 3.39 11.97
CA CYS A 294 -18.39 2.86 11.04
C CYS A 294 -19.69 2.39 11.73
N SER A 295 -19.74 2.42 13.06
CA SER A 295 -20.92 1.97 13.82
C SER A 295 -22.16 2.79 13.54
N HIS A 296 -23.32 2.13 13.54
CA HIS A 296 -24.61 2.74 13.25
C HIS A 296 -24.95 3.86 14.26
N GLU A 297 -24.58 3.69 15.52
CA GLU A 297 -24.76 4.66 16.61
C GLU A 297 -24.09 5.99 16.29
N CYS A 298 -22.84 5.96 15.82
CA CYS A 298 -22.08 7.15 15.45
C CYS A 298 -22.55 7.74 14.12
N THR A 299 -22.87 6.90 13.13
CA THR A 299 -23.17 7.37 11.78
C THR A 299 -24.60 7.88 11.60
N ARG A 300 -25.56 7.45 12.43
CA ARG A 300 -26.99 7.85 12.33
C ARG A 300 -27.19 9.37 12.37
N GLY A 301 -26.50 10.07 13.26
CA GLY A 301 -26.54 11.53 13.36
C GLY A 301 -25.77 12.26 12.24
N HIS A 302 -25.00 11.53 11.46
CA HIS A 302 -24.09 12.03 10.44
C HIS A 302 -24.47 11.52 9.03
N ASN A 303 -25.79 11.46 8.76
CA ASN A 303 -26.35 11.00 7.48
C ASN A 303 -25.84 9.62 7.02
N HIS A 304 -25.51 8.75 7.97
CA HIS A 304 -24.94 7.42 7.73
C HIS A 304 -23.59 7.42 7.01
N VAL A 305 -22.87 8.54 7.00
CA VAL A 305 -21.46 8.62 6.55
C VAL A 305 -20.56 8.23 7.73
N PRO A 306 -19.57 7.33 7.56
CA PRO A 306 -18.57 7.01 8.59
C PRO A 306 -17.96 8.28 9.21
N MET A 307 -17.87 8.31 10.54
CA MET A 307 -17.47 9.50 11.28
C MET A 307 -15.96 9.56 11.46
N ARG A 308 -15.33 10.67 11.04
CA ARG A 308 -13.92 10.99 11.32
C ARG A 308 -13.78 11.74 12.64
N LEU A 309 -12.96 11.24 13.56
CA LEU A 309 -12.76 11.80 14.90
C LEU A 309 -11.27 12.06 15.17
N CYS A 310 -10.95 13.18 15.80
CA CYS A 310 -9.63 13.37 16.42
C CYS A 310 -9.49 12.51 17.68
N MET A 311 -8.27 12.42 18.22
CA MET A 311 -7.97 11.57 19.37
C MET A 311 -8.89 11.87 20.56
N ASP A 312 -9.00 13.13 20.97
CA ASP A 312 -9.83 13.54 22.11
C ASP A 312 -11.32 13.21 21.89
N CYS A 313 -11.83 13.48 20.68
CA CYS A 313 -13.22 13.18 20.36
C CYS A 313 -13.48 11.68 20.28
N SER A 314 -12.49 10.89 19.87
CA SER A 314 -12.56 9.43 19.84
C SER A 314 -12.66 8.88 21.27
N GLY A 315 -11.80 9.33 22.18
CA GLY A 315 -11.88 9.00 23.61
C GLY A 315 -13.24 9.34 24.18
N LEU A 316 -13.71 10.58 24.03
CA LEU A 316 -15.01 11.01 24.58
C LEU A 316 -16.23 10.23 24.05
N VAL A 317 -16.20 9.75 22.80
CA VAL A 317 -17.32 9.02 22.20
C VAL A 317 -17.27 7.53 22.54
N HIS A 318 -16.08 7.00 22.85
CA HIS A 318 -15.85 5.56 22.96
C HIS A 318 -15.34 5.11 24.34
N GLU A 319 -15.13 6.01 25.30
CA GLU A 319 -14.87 5.71 26.70
C GLU A 319 -16.14 5.12 27.35
N GLU A 320 -16.12 3.81 27.60
CA GLU A 320 -17.09 3.03 28.39
C GLU A 320 -18.53 2.95 27.88
N GLY A 321 -18.70 2.62 26.59
CA GLY A 321 -19.96 2.07 26.08
C GLY A 321 -20.06 0.55 26.28
N SER A 322 -21.26 0.02 26.56
CA SER A 322 -21.50 -1.43 26.59
C SER A 322 -21.41 -2.10 25.20
N ILE A 323 -21.40 -1.30 24.12
CA ILE A 323 -21.40 -1.75 22.73
C ILE A 323 -20.03 -1.40 22.11
N LYS A 324 -19.29 -2.42 21.67
CA LYS A 324 -18.02 -2.24 20.95
C LYS A 324 -18.32 -1.66 19.56
N HIS A 325 -17.81 -0.45 19.29
CA HIS A 325 -17.96 0.17 17.97
C HIS A 325 -16.91 -0.36 16.98
N LEU A 326 -17.29 -0.49 15.70
CA LEU A 326 -16.35 -0.78 14.62
C LEU A 326 -15.55 0.48 14.29
N GLN A 327 -14.28 0.49 14.69
CA GLN A 327 -13.38 1.61 14.56
C GLN A 327 -12.13 1.24 13.78
N HIS A 328 -11.60 2.21 13.04
CA HIS A 328 -10.34 2.10 12.34
C HIS A 328 -9.39 3.22 12.75
N GLN A 329 -8.19 2.82 13.15
CA GLN A 329 -7.11 3.70 13.57
C GLN A 329 -5.82 3.22 12.89
N GLY A 330 -4.87 4.13 12.67
CA GLY A 330 -3.54 3.74 12.23
C GLY A 330 -2.77 3.05 13.35
N SER A 331 -1.81 2.18 13.02
CA SER A 331 -1.08 1.36 14.00
C SER A 331 -0.19 2.16 14.97
N GLY A 332 0.12 3.43 14.69
CA GLY A 332 1.11 4.18 15.46
C GLY A 332 2.52 3.60 15.29
N VAL A 333 3.40 3.76 16.29
CA VAL A 333 4.74 3.15 16.23
C VAL A 333 4.62 1.63 16.31
N VAL A 334 5.21 0.92 15.35
CA VAL A 334 4.94 -0.52 15.13
C VAL A 334 5.93 -1.49 15.78
N TRP A 335 6.98 -0.99 16.44
CA TRP A 335 7.99 -1.86 17.05
C TRP A 335 7.38 -2.82 18.08
N SER A 336 7.80 -4.09 18.02
CA SER A 336 7.29 -5.15 18.90
C SER A 336 5.77 -5.39 18.78
N THR A 337 5.17 -5.01 17.66
CA THR A 337 3.76 -5.34 17.32
C THR A 337 3.71 -6.31 16.14
N ASP A 338 2.57 -7.00 15.97
CA ASP A 338 2.33 -7.86 14.79
C ASP A 338 2.38 -7.08 13.46
N ASP A 339 2.28 -5.75 13.50
CA ASP A 339 2.29 -4.87 12.33
C ASP A 339 3.70 -4.47 11.88
N GLN A 340 4.74 -4.85 12.65
CA GLN A 340 6.12 -4.46 12.37
C GLN A 340 6.55 -4.87 10.95
N TRP A 341 6.59 -6.16 10.65
CA TRP A 341 7.08 -6.65 9.35
C TRP A 341 6.20 -6.26 8.16
N PRO A 342 4.86 -6.30 8.23
CA PRO A 342 4.01 -5.76 7.17
C PRO A 342 4.31 -4.28 6.86
N THR A 343 4.56 -3.46 7.89
CA THR A 343 4.90 -2.04 7.72
C THR A 343 6.30 -1.88 7.13
N VAL A 344 7.30 -2.62 7.62
CA VAL A 344 8.68 -2.60 7.12
C VAL A 344 8.72 -2.99 5.63
N GLU A 345 8.04 -4.07 5.25
CA GLU A 345 7.98 -4.50 3.85
C GLU A 345 7.25 -3.45 2.98
N SER A 346 6.21 -2.80 3.50
CA SER A 346 5.53 -1.70 2.81
C SER A 346 6.47 -0.52 2.54
N ILE A 347 7.25 -0.11 3.55
CA ILE A 347 8.25 0.95 3.44
C ILE A 347 9.26 0.58 2.35
N VAL A 348 9.85 -0.61 2.43
CA VAL A 348 10.88 -1.06 1.49
C VAL A 348 10.34 -1.12 0.06
N LYS A 349 9.13 -1.64 -0.15
CA LYS A 349 8.52 -1.70 -1.49
C LYS A 349 8.25 -0.32 -2.07
N LEU A 350 7.84 0.64 -1.25
CA LEU A 350 7.64 2.02 -1.70
C LEU A 350 8.97 2.71 -2.03
N LEU A 351 10.02 2.50 -1.23
CA LEU A 351 11.35 3.04 -1.51
C LEU A 351 11.91 2.46 -2.82
N ARG A 352 11.74 1.16 -3.07
CA ARG A 352 12.23 0.47 -4.28
C ARG A 352 11.50 0.86 -5.57
N GLU A 353 10.43 1.64 -5.53
CA GLU A 353 9.81 2.13 -6.79
C GLU A 353 10.72 3.06 -7.58
N THR A 354 11.77 3.61 -6.96
CA THR A 354 12.78 4.42 -7.66
C THR A 354 13.80 3.59 -8.43
N THR A 355 14.09 2.34 -8.03
CA THR A 355 15.07 1.46 -8.71
C THR A 355 14.53 0.92 -10.03
N MET A 356 13.22 0.70 -10.13
CA MET A 356 12.56 0.14 -11.32
C MET A 356 12.61 1.05 -12.57
N PHE A 357 13.14 2.27 -12.44
CA PHE A 357 13.47 3.15 -13.57
C PHE A 357 14.72 2.75 -14.34
N GLU A 358 15.50 1.83 -13.79
CA GLU A 358 16.71 1.33 -14.43
C GLU A 358 16.42 0.51 -15.70
N GLY A 359 15.17 0.07 -15.91
CA GLY A 359 14.76 -0.81 -17.03
C GLY A 359 14.24 -0.17 -18.34
N SER A 360 14.10 1.16 -18.46
CA SER A 360 13.74 1.76 -19.77
C SER A 360 14.99 1.93 -20.64
N GLU A 361 15.07 1.12 -21.70
CA GLU A 361 16.12 1.09 -22.72
C GLU A 361 16.22 2.40 -23.52
N GLY A 362 17.43 2.81 -23.91
CA GLY A 362 17.61 3.65 -25.11
C GLY A 362 18.74 4.68 -25.11
N GLU A 363 19.08 5.33 -24.00
CA GLU A 363 20.14 6.36 -23.99
C GLU A 363 20.98 6.26 -22.73
N GLY A 364 22.31 6.17 -22.91
CA GLY A 364 23.31 5.97 -21.86
C GLY A 364 23.04 6.81 -20.61
N LYS A 365 22.75 6.11 -19.51
CA LYS A 365 22.36 6.68 -18.22
C LYS A 365 23.58 7.24 -17.50
N LYS A 366 23.99 8.43 -17.91
CA LYS A 366 24.93 9.26 -17.16
C LYS A 366 24.23 9.79 -15.89
N PRO A 367 24.76 9.54 -14.68
CA PRO A 367 24.24 10.11 -13.43
C PRO A 367 24.09 11.64 -13.47
N LYS A 368 23.28 12.23 -12.56
CA LYS A 368 22.98 13.68 -12.50
C LYS A 368 24.22 14.58 -12.54
N TRP A 369 25.30 14.15 -11.89
CA TRP A 369 26.60 14.84 -11.87
C TRP A 369 27.34 14.80 -13.22
N LEU A 370 27.11 13.78 -14.04
CA LEU A 370 27.74 13.62 -15.35
C LEU A 370 27.01 14.41 -16.45
N ARG A 371 25.79 14.91 -16.17
CA ARG A 371 25.04 15.86 -17.01
C ARG A 371 25.38 17.32 -16.73
N GLN A 372 25.88 17.65 -15.53
CA GLN A 372 26.24 19.03 -15.16
C GLN A 372 27.48 19.56 -15.90
N LEU A 373 28.30 18.66 -16.46
CA LEU A 373 29.49 18.99 -17.26
C LEU A 373 29.16 19.20 -18.75
N ASP A 374 28.06 18.65 -19.23
CA ASP A 374 27.60 18.77 -20.62
C ASP A 374 26.52 19.87 -20.69
N GLY A 375 26.93 21.13 -20.84
CA GLY A 375 26.01 22.24 -21.06
C GLY A 375 25.21 22.05 -22.35
N GLY A 376 23.93 21.68 -22.26
CA GLY A 376 23.08 21.52 -23.45
C GLY A 376 21.66 21.03 -23.17
N THR A 377 20.69 21.87 -23.54
CA THR A 377 19.24 21.67 -23.67
C THR A 377 18.79 20.25 -24.05
N SER A 378 17.98 19.60 -23.21
CA SER A 378 17.01 18.61 -23.66
C SER A 378 15.60 19.02 -23.22
N MET A 379 14.88 19.59 -24.19
CA MET A 379 13.47 19.96 -24.12
C MET A 379 12.60 18.71 -24.32
N GLY A 380 11.64 18.51 -23.41
CA GLY A 380 10.38 17.80 -23.62
C GLY A 380 10.42 16.40 -24.23
N LYS A 381 10.50 15.36 -23.39
CA LYS A 381 9.89 14.05 -23.71
C LYS A 381 8.51 13.97 -23.06
N GLU A 382 7.54 13.42 -23.77
CA GLU A 382 6.16 13.22 -23.29
C GLU A 382 6.14 12.46 -21.96
N ILE A 383 5.33 12.94 -21.02
CA ILE A 383 5.27 12.48 -19.63
C ILE A 383 4.51 11.14 -19.59
N ASP A 384 5.22 10.06 -19.24
CA ASP A 384 4.57 8.83 -18.79
C ASP A 384 4.01 9.05 -17.38
N LYS A 385 2.68 9.24 -17.30
CA LYS A 385 1.97 9.53 -16.05
C LYS A 385 2.15 8.43 -15.01
N MET A 386 2.22 7.17 -15.42
CA MET A 386 2.40 6.04 -14.50
C MET A 386 3.83 6.03 -13.97
N ALA A 387 4.81 6.37 -14.80
CA ALA A 387 6.19 6.54 -14.39
C ALA A 387 6.33 7.64 -13.32
N ASP A 388 5.75 8.81 -13.56
CA ASP A 388 5.77 9.92 -12.60
C ASP A 388 5.09 9.57 -11.26
N GLU A 389 3.96 8.88 -11.31
CA GLU A 389 3.28 8.40 -10.10
C GLU A 389 4.16 7.44 -9.30
N ARG A 390 4.87 6.53 -9.97
CA ARG A 390 5.79 5.56 -9.34
C ARG A 390 6.95 6.23 -8.63
N ARG A 391 7.61 7.21 -9.26
CA ARG A 391 8.72 7.96 -8.62
C ARG A 391 8.27 8.60 -7.30
N MET A 392 7.09 9.20 -7.33
CA MET A 392 6.52 9.89 -6.18
C MET A 392 5.95 8.95 -5.11
N LEU A 393 5.91 7.63 -5.32
CA LEU A 393 5.49 6.68 -4.28
C LEU A 393 6.48 6.58 -3.13
N SER A 394 7.77 6.74 -3.41
CA SER A 394 8.82 6.61 -2.39
C SER A 394 8.66 7.59 -1.22
N ARG A 395 8.02 8.75 -1.44
CA ARG A 395 7.67 9.67 -0.35
C ARG A 395 6.77 9.03 0.70
N PHE A 396 5.85 8.16 0.30
CA PHE A 396 4.97 7.45 1.24
C PHE A 396 5.80 6.47 2.06
N GLY A 397 6.82 5.84 1.46
CA GLY A 397 7.79 5.00 2.17
C GLY A 397 8.55 5.80 3.23
N VAL A 398 9.08 6.98 2.86
CA VAL A 398 9.74 7.90 3.80
C VAL A 398 8.81 8.32 4.95
N TRP A 399 7.56 8.66 4.65
CA TRP A 399 6.60 9.08 5.67
C TRP A 399 6.17 7.95 6.60
N LEU A 400 5.94 6.74 6.08
CA LEU A 400 5.67 5.54 6.91
C LEU A 400 6.88 5.24 7.80
N MET A 401 8.09 5.30 7.25
CA MET A 401 9.34 5.09 8.00
C MET A 401 9.49 6.09 9.14
N ALA A 402 9.36 7.39 8.85
CA ALA A 402 9.50 8.44 9.85
C ALA A 402 8.36 8.41 10.90
N GLY A 403 7.13 8.10 10.48
CA GLY A 403 5.95 8.13 11.35
C GLY A 403 5.72 6.87 12.19
N LEU A 404 6.04 5.69 11.65
CA LEU A 404 5.69 4.40 12.27
C LEU A 404 6.92 3.61 12.73
N CYS A 405 8.08 3.86 12.13
CA CYS A 405 9.32 3.13 12.40
C CYS A 405 10.48 4.04 12.86
N PRO A 406 10.31 5.00 13.80
CA PRO A 406 11.43 5.78 14.30
C PRO A 406 12.41 4.88 15.09
N PRO A 407 13.74 4.92 14.88
CA PRO A 407 14.65 4.00 15.56
C PRO A 407 14.64 4.25 17.07
N ASN A 408 14.55 3.19 17.86
CA ASN A 408 14.62 3.23 19.32
C ASN A 408 15.18 1.90 19.86
N ASP A 409 15.46 1.82 21.17
CA ASP A 409 16.09 0.64 21.77
C ASP A 409 15.26 -0.65 21.62
N SER A 410 13.94 -0.53 21.47
CA SER A 410 13.01 -1.67 21.29
C SER A 410 12.87 -2.14 19.84
N ALA A 411 13.44 -1.43 18.88
CA ALA A 411 13.34 -1.77 17.47
C ALA A 411 14.18 -3.01 17.16
N ASP A 412 13.61 -3.96 16.40
CA ASP A 412 14.35 -5.15 15.94
C ASP A 412 15.54 -4.72 15.06
N PRO A 413 16.80 -5.02 15.44
CA PRO A 413 17.97 -4.66 14.67
C PRO A 413 17.91 -5.13 13.21
N ARG A 414 17.28 -6.29 12.95
CA ARG A 414 17.13 -6.81 11.58
C ARG A 414 16.19 -5.95 10.75
N ALA A 415 15.09 -5.50 11.34
CA ALA A 415 14.15 -4.61 10.66
C ALA A 415 14.78 -3.24 10.39
N ILE A 416 15.51 -2.68 11.36
CA ILE A 416 16.25 -1.42 11.19
C ILE A 416 17.29 -1.55 10.08
N GLY A 417 18.11 -2.61 10.09
CA GLY A 417 19.10 -2.86 9.04
C GLY A 417 18.46 -2.98 7.66
N TYR A 418 17.36 -3.73 7.55
CA TYR A 418 16.65 -3.89 6.28
C TYR A 418 16.05 -2.57 5.76
N ILE A 419 15.46 -1.72 6.61
CA ILE A 419 15.02 -0.37 6.19
C ILE A 419 16.23 0.44 5.75
N MET A 420 17.31 0.44 6.54
CA MET A 420 18.47 1.31 6.35
C MET A 420 19.22 1.01 5.05
N GLN A 421 19.39 -0.26 4.69
CA GLN A 421 19.92 -0.65 3.38
C GLN A 421 19.09 -0.09 2.23
N ASN A 422 17.76 -0.20 2.32
CA ASN A 422 16.87 0.30 1.27
C ASN A 422 16.78 1.82 1.25
N VAL A 423 17.01 2.49 2.38
CA VAL A 423 17.20 3.93 2.45
C VAL A 423 18.49 4.34 1.73
N PHE A 424 19.60 3.65 1.96
CA PHE A 424 20.88 3.95 1.29
C PHE A 424 20.76 3.73 -0.23
N GLU A 425 20.12 2.65 -0.65
CA GLU A 425 19.79 2.40 -2.05
C GLU A 425 18.86 3.48 -2.64
N TRP A 426 17.88 3.93 -1.85
CA TRP A 426 17.01 5.02 -2.25
C TRP A 426 17.77 6.35 -2.42
N PHE A 427 18.77 6.65 -1.58
CA PHE A 427 19.67 7.80 -1.78
C PHE A 427 20.42 7.70 -3.12
N ALA A 428 20.99 6.53 -3.41
CA ALA A 428 21.74 6.28 -4.64
C ALA A 428 20.85 6.43 -5.88
N THR A 429 19.69 5.79 -5.91
CA THR A 429 18.78 5.83 -7.06
C THR A 429 18.14 7.20 -7.26
N THR A 430 17.76 7.90 -6.19
CA THR A 430 17.21 9.26 -6.31
C THR A 430 18.23 10.29 -6.76
N ALA A 431 19.51 10.11 -6.43
CA ALA A 431 20.58 10.96 -6.94
C ALA A 431 20.74 10.91 -8.47
N LEU A 432 20.21 9.87 -9.12
CA LEU A 432 20.21 9.71 -10.58
C LEU A 432 18.98 10.35 -11.26
N LEU A 433 18.00 10.84 -10.49
CA LEU A 433 16.78 11.40 -11.06
C LEU A 433 17.01 12.73 -11.78
N PRO A 434 16.17 13.06 -12.79
CA PRO A 434 16.19 14.36 -13.44
C PRO A 434 16.02 15.52 -12.44
N ASN A 435 16.58 16.67 -12.78
CA ASN A 435 16.44 17.89 -11.98
C ASN A 435 15.12 18.62 -12.28
N ASP A 436 14.00 17.93 -12.06
CA ASP A 436 12.65 18.45 -12.20
C ASP A 436 11.98 18.67 -10.83
N SER A 437 10.73 19.12 -10.82
CA SER A 437 9.99 19.36 -9.58
C SER A 437 9.78 18.12 -8.71
N MET A 438 9.74 16.92 -9.31
CA MET A 438 9.57 15.66 -8.58
C MET A 438 10.88 15.24 -7.94
N GLY A 439 11.98 15.27 -8.70
CA GLY A 439 13.33 15.05 -8.19
C GLY A 439 13.65 16.00 -7.03
N ALA A 440 13.37 17.30 -7.18
CA ALA A 440 13.56 18.28 -6.11
C ALA A 440 12.70 17.98 -4.86
N SER A 441 11.46 17.50 -5.04
CA SER A 441 10.59 17.12 -3.92
C SER A 441 11.12 15.91 -3.16
N LEU A 442 11.70 14.92 -3.85
CA LEU A 442 12.31 13.75 -3.22
C LEU A 442 13.63 14.10 -2.53
N GLU A 443 14.44 14.97 -3.12
CA GLU A 443 15.67 15.49 -2.48
C GLU A 443 15.36 16.21 -1.16
N GLN A 444 14.30 17.02 -1.12
CA GLN A 444 13.87 17.70 0.11
C GLN A 444 13.53 16.71 1.24
N LEU A 445 13.00 15.53 0.92
CA LEU A 445 12.67 14.52 1.94
C LEU A 445 13.91 13.96 2.63
N LYS A 446 15.08 13.93 1.95
CA LYS A 446 16.33 13.49 2.56
C LYS A 446 16.67 14.35 3.77
N THR A 447 16.62 15.67 3.59
CA THR A 447 16.93 16.64 4.66
C THR A 447 15.81 16.76 5.67
N ASP A 448 14.54 16.71 5.26
CA ASP A 448 13.39 16.95 6.15
C ASP A 448 13.09 15.75 7.07
N PHE A 449 13.43 14.53 6.64
CA PHE A 449 13.04 13.30 7.36
C PHE A 449 14.17 12.28 7.48
N VAL A 450 14.82 11.97 6.36
CA VAL A 450 15.63 10.74 6.31
C VAL A 450 16.98 10.89 7.03
N SER A 451 17.65 12.03 6.90
CA SER A 451 18.91 12.29 7.59
C SER A 451 18.73 12.23 9.12
N ASP A 452 17.66 12.82 9.64
CA ASP A 452 17.33 12.74 11.07
C ASP A 452 17.05 11.30 11.51
N TRP A 453 16.32 10.53 10.70
CA TRP A 453 16.06 9.11 10.96
C TRP A 453 17.35 8.30 11.02
N ILE A 454 18.26 8.49 10.05
CA ILE A 454 19.58 7.84 10.02
C ILE A 454 20.40 8.23 11.25
N ASN A 455 20.42 9.53 11.62
CA ASN A 455 21.17 10.01 12.76
C ASN A 455 20.66 9.44 14.10
N ILE A 456 19.34 9.24 14.25
CA ILE A 456 18.78 8.52 15.40
C ILE A 456 19.23 7.05 15.36
N GLY A 457 19.14 6.40 14.21
CA GLY A 457 19.59 5.02 14.01
C GLY A 457 21.08 4.82 14.33
N MET A 458 21.93 5.74 13.91
CA MET A 458 23.38 5.72 14.20
C MET A 458 23.66 5.82 15.70
N ARG A 459 22.88 6.61 16.45
CA ARG A 459 23.03 6.77 17.91
C ARG A 459 22.58 5.54 18.69
N VAL A 460 21.47 4.93 18.28
CA VAL A 460 20.82 3.84 19.04
C VAL A 460 21.27 2.45 18.58
N HIS A 461 21.50 2.28 17.27
CA HIS A 461 21.83 1.02 16.59
C HIS A 461 23.12 1.16 15.76
N ASN A 462 24.20 1.68 16.36
CA ASN A 462 25.45 1.98 15.66
C ASN A 462 26.05 0.78 14.91
N SER A 463 26.04 -0.41 15.53
CA SER A 463 26.55 -1.63 14.89
C SER A 463 25.78 -1.99 13.62
N VAL A 464 24.45 -1.84 13.64
CA VAL A 464 23.57 -2.05 12.48
C VAL A 464 23.85 -1.01 11.39
N PHE A 465 24.08 0.24 11.77
CA PHE A 465 24.45 1.32 10.84
C PHE A 465 25.76 1.03 10.12
N ILE A 466 26.81 0.66 10.85
CA ILE A 466 28.11 0.29 10.27
C ILE A 466 27.96 -0.95 9.38
N ALA A 467 27.30 -2.01 9.85
CA ALA A 467 27.09 -3.23 9.07
C ALA A 467 26.30 -2.96 7.77
N SER A 468 25.29 -2.09 7.82
CA SER A 468 24.48 -1.70 6.66
C SER A 468 25.31 -0.93 5.63
N LEU A 469 26.20 -0.03 6.07
CA LEU A 469 27.12 0.70 5.18
C LEU A 469 28.19 -0.18 4.55
N CYS A 470 28.55 -1.29 5.19
CA CYS A 470 29.53 -2.26 4.69
C CYS A 470 28.89 -3.38 3.83
N GLY A 471 27.56 -3.40 3.70
CA GLY A 471 26.87 -4.45 2.93
C GLY A 471 26.82 -5.82 3.62
N GLU A 472 27.10 -5.91 4.92
CA GLU A 472 27.25 -7.19 5.66
C GLU A 472 25.93 -7.92 5.96
N CYS A 473 24.79 -7.27 5.73
CA CYS A 473 23.47 -7.83 6.02
C CYS A 473 22.79 -8.53 4.83
N GLU A 474 23.48 -8.75 3.70
CA GLU A 474 22.94 -9.49 2.54
C GLU A 474 23.41 -10.96 2.58
N GLU A 475 22.52 -11.89 2.96
CA GLU A 475 22.79 -13.32 2.87
C GLU A 475 22.75 -13.78 1.39
N SER A 476 23.84 -14.42 0.92
CA SER A 476 23.94 -15.14 -0.36
C SER A 476 23.60 -14.31 -1.63
N ASP A 477 24.36 -13.25 -1.88
CA ASP A 477 24.28 -12.51 -3.14
C ASP A 477 25.19 -13.15 -4.21
N GLU A 478 24.58 -13.82 -5.20
CA GLU A 478 25.28 -14.49 -6.33
C GLU A 478 25.90 -13.50 -7.35
N ARG A 479 25.68 -12.18 -7.18
CA ARG A 479 26.23 -11.16 -8.09
C ARG A 479 27.77 -11.10 -8.05
N PRO A 480 28.42 -10.65 -9.16
CA PRO A 480 29.86 -10.43 -9.18
C PRO A 480 30.33 -9.50 -8.07
N VAL A 481 31.46 -9.81 -7.43
CA VAL A 481 31.97 -9.04 -6.28
C VAL A 481 32.20 -7.57 -6.63
N ILE A 482 32.68 -7.30 -7.85
CA ILE A 482 32.92 -5.94 -8.36
C ILE A 482 31.64 -5.10 -8.39
N ASP A 483 30.50 -5.68 -8.76
CA ASP A 483 29.24 -4.95 -8.82
C ASP A 483 28.74 -4.60 -7.42
N ARG A 484 28.91 -5.52 -6.45
CA ARG A 484 28.60 -5.25 -5.03
C ARG A 484 29.44 -4.12 -4.46
N ILE A 485 30.74 -4.08 -4.77
CA ILE A 485 31.64 -3.00 -4.35
C ILE A 485 31.24 -1.68 -4.99
N LYS A 486 30.95 -1.65 -6.29
CA LYS A 486 30.47 -0.44 -6.97
C LYS A 486 29.18 0.10 -6.37
N GLU A 487 28.21 -0.78 -6.12
CA GLU A 487 26.94 -0.41 -5.49
C GLU A 487 27.17 0.13 -4.08
N GLY A 488 27.99 -0.55 -3.26
CA GLY A 488 28.32 -0.12 -1.91
C GLY A 488 29.00 1.26 -1.87
N LEU A 489 30.03 1.47 -2.70
CA LEU A 489 30.69 2.77 -2.83
C LEU A 489 29.75 3.84 -3.40
N GLY A 490 28.87 3.46 -4.34
CA GLY A 490 27.84 4.35 -4.90
C GLY A 490 26.85 4.83 -3.85
N ARG A 491 26.39 3.93 -2.97
CA ARG A 491 25.54 4.25 -1.81
C ARG A 491 26.25 5.18 -0.83
N LEU A 492 27.51 4.87 -0.48
CA LEU A 492 28.32 5.71 0.41
C LEU A 492 28.48 7.13 -0.17
N LEU A 493 28.84 7.24 -1.44
CA LEU A 493 28.97 8.51 -2.15
C LEU A 493 27.66 9.29 -2.18
N ALA A 494 26.52 8.62 -2.31
CA ALA A 494 25.20 9.25 -2.29
C ALA A 494 24.81 9.81 -0.90
N LEU A 495 25.40 9.30 0.18
CA LEU A 495 25.12 9.72 1.57
C LEU A 495 26.04 10.85 2.05
N MET A 496 27.29 10.90 1.57
CA MET A 496 28.30 11.87 2.02
C MET A 496 27.84 13.35 2.01
N PRO A 497 27.03 13.86 1.04
CA PRO A 497 26.58 15.25 1.05
C PRO A 497 25.60 15.65 2.18
N TYR A 498 25.12 14.68 2.97
CA TYR A 498 24.01 14.88 3.91
C TYR A 498 24.43 14.84 5.38
N ASP A 499 25.72 14.92 5.67
CA ASP A 499 26.28 14.96 7.03
C ASP A 499 25.81 13.80 7.94
N VAL A 500 25.58 12.63 7.33
CA VAL A 500 25.23 11.39 8.03
C VAL A 500 26.44 10.49 8.28
N ILE A 501 27.57 10.78 7.65
CA ILE A 501 28.82 10.05 7.80
C ILE A 501 29.75 10.88 8.68
N SER A 502 29.92 10.46 9.93
CA SER A 502 30.89 11.09 10.86
C SER A 502 32.32 10.61 10.58
N LEU A 503 33.33 11.33 11.10
CA LEU A 503 34.73 10.91 11.01
C LEU A 503 34.95 9.52 11.66
N GLU A 504 34.28 9.24 12.77
CA GLU A 504 34.33 7.93 13.43
C GLU A 504 33.74 6.82 12.54
N THR A 505 32.61 7.10 11.89
CA THR A 505 31.99 6.18 10.92
C THR A 505 32.94 5.94 9.75
N TRP A 506 33.53 7.00 9.21
CA TRP A 506 34.46 6.96 8.09
C TRP A 506 35.67 6.07 8.36
N SER A 507 36.32 6.26 9.52
CA SER A 507 37.48 5.49 9.96
C SER A 507 37.20 4.00 10.23
N ARG A 508 35.93 3.60 10.28
CA ARG A 508 35.50 2.19 10.42
C ARG A 508 35.04 1.58 9.09
N VAL A 509 34.33 2.34 8.26
CA VAL A 509 33.67 1.84 7.03
C VAL A 509 34.63 1.83 5.84
N MET A 510 35.38 2.91 5.62
CA MET A 510 36.25 3.02 4.44
C MET A 510 37.38 1.96 4.41
N PRO A 511 38.05 1.63 5.52
CA PRO A 511 39.01 0.52 5.57
C PRO A 511 38.44 -0.79 5.04
N ARG A 512 37.21 -1.14 5.43
CA ARG A 512 36.55 -2.39 5.02
C ARG A 512 36.31 -2.45 3.52
N TRP A 513 35.89 -1.33 2.92
CA TRP A 513 35.72 -1.24 1.46
C TRP A 513 37.05 -1.32 0.72
N LEU A 514 38.10 -0.66 1.21
CA LEU A 514 39.44 -0.76 0.58
C LEU A 514 40.03 -2.16 0.72
N GLU A 515 39.83 -2.81 1.86
CA GLU A 515 40.23 -4.19 2.09
C GLU A 515 39.48 -5.16 1.16
N ALA A 516 38.17 -4.97 0.97
CA ALA A 516 37.40 -5.74 -0.01
C ALA A 516 37.91 -5.54 -1.45
N ILE A 517 38.31 -4.32 -1.82
CA ILE A 517 38.89 -4.05 -3.14
C ILE A 517 40.23 -4.78 -3.31
N VAL A 518 41.10 -4.73 -2.29
CA VAL A 518 42.42 -5.40 -2.34
C VAL A 518 42.26 -6.92 -2.43
N ASN A 519 41.34 -7.50 -1.67
CA ASN A 519 41.20 -8.94 -1.55
C ASN A 519 40.40 -9.56 -2.70
N ASP A 520 39.36 -8.87 -3.18
CA ASP A 520 38.35 -9.48 -4.04
C ASP A 520 38.32 -8.92 -5.48
N CYS A 521 39.03 -7.82 -5.78
CA CYS A 521 39.10 -7.28 -7.15
C CYS A 521 40.38 -7.71 -7.89
N THR A 522 40.23 -8.18 -9.12
CA THR A 522 41.35 -8.39 -10.05
C THR A 522 41.80 -7.08 -10.71
N GLU A 523 43.03 -7.04 -11.23
CA GLU A 523 43.57 -5.88 -11.97
C GLU A 523 42.66 -5.44 -13.13
N ASP A 524 41.99 -6.37 -13.81
CA ASP A 524 41.06 -6.09 -14.90
C ASP A 524 39.80 -5.33 -14.45
N ASN A 525 39.38 -5.49 -13.19
CA ASN A 525 38.15 -4.89 -12.65
C ASN A 525 38.40 -3.51 -12.01
N GLN A 526 39.65 -3.22 -11.61
CA GLN A 526 40.01 -1.96 -10.94
C GLN A 526 39.68 -0.67 -11.73
N PRO A 527 39.82 -0.61 -13.07
CA PRO A 527 39.47 0.58 -13.85
C PRO A 527 38.00 1.01 -13.68
N GLU A 528 37.10 0.08 -13.37
CA GLU A 528 35.69 0.35 -13.20
C GLU A 528 35.36 1.08 -11.89
N LEU A 529 36.26 1.01 -10.89
CA LEU A 529 36.14 1.69 -9.61
C LEU A 529 36.75 3.10 -9.62
N LYS A 530 37.61 3.39 -10.60
CA LYS A 530 38.40 4.63 -10.69
C LYS A 530 37.55 5.88 -10.46
N VAL A 531 36.42 5.99 -11.17
CA VAL A 531 35.54 7.16 -11.09
C VAL A 531 34.91 7.33 -9.70
N LEU A 532 34.55 6.23 -9.03
CA LEU A 532 33.98 6.27 -7.69
C LEU A 532 35.05 6.69 -6.68
N LEU A 533 36.23 6.07 -6.74
CA LEU A 533 37.34 6.35 -5.84
C LEU A 533 37.86 7.79 -5.99
N CYS A 534 37.98 8.32 -7.22
CA CYS A 534 38.32 9.72 -7.44
C CYS A 534 37.36 10.64 -6.68
N LYS A 535 36.05 10.42 -6.79
CA LYS A 535 35.07 11.29 -6.14
C LYS A 535 35.05 11.19 -4.63
N ILE A 536 35.49 10.06 -4.10
CA ILE A 536 35.53 9.82 -2.67
C ILE A 536 36.79 10.47 -2.08
N PHE A 537 37.93 10.43 -2.77
CA PHE A 537 39.23 10.82 -2.21
C PHE A 537 39.83 12.11 -2.78
N GLU A 538 39.44 12.55 -3.98
CA GLU A 538 39.96 13.76 -4.61
C GLU A 538 39.44 15.00 -3.85
N PRO A 539 40.32 15.88 -3.34
CA PRO A 539 39.92 16.99 -2.47
C PRO A 539 38.84 17.91 -3.07
N ASP A 540 38.89 18.14 -4.38
CA ASP A 540 37.95 19.02 -5.08
C ASP A 540 36.59 18.35 -5.38
N LEU A 541 36.54 17.01 -5.32
CA LEU A 541 35.32 16.23 -5.62
C LEU A 541 34.69 15.61 -4.38
N CYS A 542 35.46 15.42 -3.30
CA CYS A 542 35.03 14.78 -2.07
C CYS A 542 33.90 15.59 -1.41
N PRO A 543 32.67 15.04 -1.31
CA PRO A 543 31.55 15.76 -0.71
C PRO A 543 31.54 15.74 0.82
N LEU A 544 32.48 15.06 1.48
CA LEU A 544 32.54 15.04 2.94
C LEU A 544 32.98 16.42 3.48
N PRO A 545 32.40 16.88 4.61
CA PRO A 545 32.76 18.14 5.24
C PRO A 545 34.05 18.02 6.09
N PHE A 546 35.01 17.20 5.67
CA PHE A 546 36.25 16.92 6.40
C PHE A 546 37.42 17.67 5.76
N GLU A 547 38.46 17.97 6.54
CA GLU A 547 39.73 18.38 5.96
C GLU A 547 40.38 17.22 5.19
N THR A 548 41.17 17.53 4.16
CA THR A 548 41.84 16.49 3.36
C THR A 548 42.66 15.55 4.24
N VAL A 549 43.31 16.04 5.29
CA VAL A 549 44.09 15.23 6.23
C VAL A 549 43.20 14.21 6.96
N GLU A 550 42.00 14.62 7.37
CA GLU A 550 41.07 13.77 8.11
C GLU A 550 40.50 12.64 7.23
N VAL A 551 40.29 12.89 5.93
CA VAL A 551 39.84 11.87 4.96
C VAL A 551 40.80 10.66 4.91
N TYR A 552 42.11 10.91 5.02
CA TYR A 552 43.13 9.86 5.03
C TYR A 552 43.58 9.47 6.45
N GLY A 553 43.01 10.07 7.50
CA GLY A 553 43.44 9.91 8.89
C GLY A 553 43.53 8.45 9.31
N PHE A 554 42.54 7.63 8.92
CA PHE A 554 42.51 6.21 9.22
C PHE A 554 43.70 5.42 8.63
N MET A 555 44.29 5.87 7.52
CA MET A 555 45.50 5.26 6.94
C MET A 555 46.73 5.78 7.67
N THR A 556 46.82 7.09 7.91
CA THR A 556 47.99 7.68 8.58
C THR A 556 48.16 7.17 10.00
N ASP A 557 47.07 6.99 10.73
CA ASP A 557 47.08 6.48 12.11
C ASP A 557 47.63 5.04 12.16
N ARG A 558 47.28 4.20 11.17
CA ARG A 558 47.78 2.81 11.08
C ARG A 558 49.21 2.71 10.58
N ILE A 559 49.61 3.58 9.64
CA ILE A 559 50.99 3.66 9.16
C ILE A 559 51.93 4.16 10.27
N GLY A 560 51.46 5.07 11.12
CA GLY A 560 52.22 5.58 12.27
C GLY A 560 52.18 4.67 13.51
N GLY A 561 51.44 3.56 13.45
CA GLY A 561 51.30 2.59 14.54
C GLY A 561 52.44 1.58 14.62
N ASP A 562 52.41 0.74 15.67
CA ASP A 562 53.41 -0.32 15.91
C ASP A 562 52.99 -1.70 15.38
N ASP A 563 51.78 -1.83 14.81
CA ASP A 563 51.26 -3.07 14.24
C ASP A 563 51.64 -3.21 12.76
N TYR A 564 52.50 -4.18 12.46
CA TYR A 564 52.99 -4.44 11.10
C TYR A 564 51.88 -4.86 10.13
N ASP A 565 50.88 -5.62 10.59
CA ASP A 565 49.79 -6.10 9.73
C ASP A 565 48.85 -4.93 9.38
N GLU A 566 48.51 -4.08 10.36
CA GLU A 566 47.73 -2.86 10.10
C GLU A 566 48.47 -1.86 9.20
N MET A 567 49.78 -1.70 9.40
CA MET A 567 50.61 -0.86 8.53
C MET A 567 50.65 -1.41 7.10
N PHE A 568 50.82 -2.73 6.93
CA PHE A 568 50.84 -3.36 5.62
C PHE A 568 49.51 -3.17 4.88
N ASN A 569 48.39 -3.42 5.56
CA ASN A 569 47.06 -3.21 5.00
C ASN A 569 46.86 -1.74 4.58
N ALA A 570 47.25 -0.78 5.42
CA ALA A 570 47.16 0.64 5.10
C ALA A 570 48.00 1.04 3.86
N LEU A 571 49.17 0.44 3.65
CA LEU A 571 49.98 0.65 2.45
C LEU A 571 49.33 0.04 1.19
N GLN A 572 48.66 -1.10 1.30
CA GLN A 572 47.90 -1.68 0.17
C GLN A 572 46.70 -0.81 -0.19
N TRP A 573 45.96 -0.31 0.80
CA TRP A 573 44.86 0.64 0.60
C TRP A 573 45.33 1.92 -0.08
N LEU A 574 46.47 2.46 0.37
CA LEU A 574 47.12 3.62 -0.22
C LEU A 574 47.46 3.38 -1.70
N HIS A 575 47.94 2.18 -2.04
CA HIS A 575 48.24 1.81 -3.41
C HIS A 575 47.00 1.82 -4.32
N VAL A 576 45.89 1.23 -3.88
CA VAL A 576 44.60 1.22 -4.61
C VAL A 576 44.11 2.65 -4.90
N VAL A 577 44.19 3.49 -3.88
CA VAL A 577 43.77 4.89 -3.90
C VAL A 577 44.67 5.67 -4.88
N HIS A 578 45.99 5.56 -4.77
CA HIS A 578 46.94 6.24 -5.67
C HIS A 578 46.87 5.73 -7.12
N HIS A 579 46.61 4.44 -7.34
CA HIS A 579 46.48 3.92 -8.71
C HIS A 579 45.23 4.46 -9.42
N SER A 580 44.27 4.98 -8.66
CA SER A 580 43.02 5.56 -9.17
C SER A 580 43.15 7.05 -9.54
N TYR A 581 44.09 7.82 -8.99
CA TYR A 581 44.28 9.24 -9.33
C TYR A 581 45.72 9.73 -9.14
N ASP A 582 46.23 10.50 -10.11
CA ASP A 582 47.60 11.03 -10.16
C ASP A 582 47.77 12.30 -9.28
N PHE A 583 47.45 12.24 -7.99
CA PHE A 583 47.71 13.36 -7.07
C PHE A 583 48.89 13.06 -6.12
N PRO A 584 49.85 13.98 -5.94
CA PRO A 584 50.92 13.81 -4.96
C PRO A 584 50.34 13.87 -3.54
N PHE A 585 50.42 12.75 -2.82
CA PHE A 585 49.98 12.63 -1.44
C PHE A 585 50.51 13.80 -0.58
N PRO A 586 49.65 14.60 0.09
CA PRO A 586 50.11 15.69 0.94
C PRO A 586 50.76 15.23 2.26
N LEU A 587 50.77 13.92 2.56
CA LEU A 587 50.96 13.39 3.92
C LEU A 587 52.36 12.85 4.24
N LEU A 588 53.35 13.06 3.37
CA LEU A 588 54.77 12.84 3.73
C LEU A 588 55.46 14.17 4.05
N LYS A 589 54.94 14.87 5.05
CA LYS A 589 55.65 15.95 5.75
C LYS A 589 55.60 15.74 7.25
#